data_AF-Q6H027-F1
#
_entry.id   AF-Q6H027-F1
#
_cell.length_a   1.000
_cell.length_b   1.000
_cell.length_c   1.000
_cell.angle_alpha   90.00
_cell.angle_beta   90.00
_cell.angle_gamma   90.00
#
_symmetry.space_group_name_H-M   'P 1'
#
loop_
_entity.id
_entity.type
_entity.pdbx_description
1 polymer ?
#
loop_
_entity_poly.entity_id
_entity_poly.type
_entity_poly.pdbx_seq_one_letter_code
_entity_poly.pdbx_strand_id
1 'polypeptide(L)'
;LLATKAQSSEAIQPNGTIGVLVPVSWSEKGDRFLARRFEGIFNTADSTDRAVIWDRQNNLANTVSPAQAEDEHEKIAVLLGWSKSQPDHVLFRAGELGEEDWPLVKVASDGKTVTTNTDTDQPITFGQKLTEVWAGPQVAYR
;
A
#
# COMPACT_ATOMS: atom_id res chain seq x y z
N LEU A 1 41.14 -3.18 6.59
CA LEU A 1 39.91 -3.07 7.39
C LEU A 1 39.55 -1.60 7.50
N LEU A 2 38.59 -1.13 6.71
CA LEU A 2 37.98 0.20 6.87
C LEU A 2 36.47 -0.05 6.86
N ALA A 3 35.89 -0.05 8.05
CA ALA A 3 34.45 -0.13 8.24
C ALA A 3 33.87 1.24 7.91
N THR A 4 33.31 1.39 6.71
CA THR A 4 32.48 2.54 6.38
C THR A 4 31.19 2.40 7.18
N LYS A 5 31.09 3.13 8.30
CA LYS A 5 29.79 3.41 8.92
C LYS A 5 28.98 4.19 7.89
N ALA A 6 27.97 3.55 7.30
CA ALA A 6 26.89 4.25 6.64
C ALA A 6 26.20 5.09 7.73
N GLN A 7 26.55 6.37 7.77
CA GLN A 7 25.87 7.35 8.58
C GLN A 7 24.47 7.48 7.97
N SER A 8 23.48 6.85 8.59
CA SER A 8 22.08 7.12 8.28
C SER A 8 21.88 8.61 8.54
N SER A 9 21.78 9.40 7.48
CA SER A 9 21.18 10.73 7.59
C SER A 9 19.81 10.49 8.23
N GLU A 10 19.62 10.92 9.47
CA GLU A 10 18.28 11.09 10.00
C GLU A 10 17.59 12.04 9.04
N ALA A 11 16.75 11.47 8.17
CA ALA A 11 15.84 12.26 7.37
C ALA A 11 15.04 13.08 8.37
N ILE A 12 15.13 14.40 8.27
CA ILE A 12 14.32 15.31 9.08
C ILE A 12 12.87 14.97 8.74
N GLN A 13 12.25 14.13 9.57
CA GLN A 13 10.82 13.86 9.45
C GLN A 13 10.13 15.14 9.92
N PRO A 14 9.31 15.78 9.09
CA PRO A 14 8.54 16.92 9.55
C PRO A 14 7.74 16.50 10.79
N ASN A 15 7.71 17.36 11.81
CA ASN A 15 6.92 17.09 13.00
C ASN A 15 5.47 16.83 12.59
N GLY A 16 4.84 15.81 13.19
CA GLY A 16 3.47 15.47 12.88
C GLY A 16 3.29 14.62 11.63
N THR A 17 4.19 13.67 11.36
CA THR A 17 3.95 12.60 10.37
C THR A 17 3.67 11.26 11.03
N ILE A 18 2.97 10.39 10.31
CA ILE A 18 2.79 8.98 10.66
C ILE A 18 3.18 8.11 9.47
N GLY A 19 3.89 7.03 9.76
CA GLY A 19 4.18 5.95 8.83
C GLY A 19 3.85 4.62 9.49
N VAL A 20 3.03 3.79 8.83
CA VAL A 20 2.67 2.45 9.34
C VAL A 20 2.87 1.43 8.23
N LEU A 21 3.60 0.35 8.54
CA LEU A 21 3.75 -0.79 7.65
C LEU A 21 2.92 -1.96 8.18
N VAL A 22 1.92 -2.39 7.40
CA VAL A 22 0.97 -3.43 7.78
C VAL A 22 1.06 -4.62 6.81
N PRO A 23 1.39 -5.83 7.29
CA PRO A 23 1.22 -7.07 6.54
C PRO A 23 -0.18 -7.22 5.93
N VAL A 24 -0.28 -7.53 4.63
CA VAL A 24 -1.57 -7.79 3.97
C VAL A 24 -1.71 -9.28 3.68
N SER A 25 -0.94 -9.81 2.73
CA SER A 25 -1.01 -11.23 2.36
C SER A 25 0.16 -11.67 1.49
N TRP A 26 0.32 -12.98 1.34
CA TRP A 26 1.14 -13.53 0.25
C TRP A 26 0.44 -13.36 -1.10
N SER A 27 1.19 -13.49 -2.20
CA SER A 27 0.67 -13.67 -3.55
C SER A 27 0.06 -15.07 -3.71
N GLU A 28 -0.67 -15.29 -4.80
CA GLU A 28 -1.26 -16.59 -5.12
C GLU A 28 -0.24 -17.73 -5.11
N LYS A 29 0.96 -17.47 -5.65
CA LYS A 29 2.05 -18.45 -5.75
C LYS A 29 2.91 -18.53 -4.48
N GLY A 30 2.70 -17.64 -3.51
CA GLY A 30 3.52 -17.56 -2.30
C GLY A 30 4.96 -17.09 -2.54
N ASP A 31 5.24 -16.52 -3.71
CA ASP A 31 6.56 -16.01 -4.13
C ASP A 31 6.76 -14.53 -3.79
N ARG A 32 5.67 -13.81 -3.55
CA ARG A 32 5.65 -12.38 -3.22
C ARG A 32 4.81 -12.12 -1.98
N PHE A 33 5.20 -11.11 -1.21
CA PHE A 33 4.48 -10.66 -0.02
C PHE A 33 4.06 -9.21 -0.17
N LEU A 34 2.78 -8.93 0.09
CA LEU A 34 2.21 -7.59 0.07
C LEU A 34 2.11 -7.04 1.49
N ALA A 35 2.63 -5.83 1.66
CA ALA A 35 2.39 -4.98 2.80
C ALA A 35 1.82 -3.63 2.37
N ARG A 36 0.94 -3.07 3.19
CA ARG A 36 0.45 -1.70 3.08
C ARG A 36 1.43 -0.78 3.81
N ARG A 37 1.97 0.22 3.12
CA ARG A 37 2.66 1.35 3.74
C ARG A 37 1.68 2.53 3.74
N PHE A 38 1.12 2.85 4.89
CA PHE A 38 0.32 4.05 5.08
C PHE A 38 1.23 5.20 5.51
N GLU A 39 1.06 6.36 4.88
CA GLU A 39 1.77 7.59 5.22
C GLU A 39 0.75 8.71 5.40
N GLY A 40 0.96 9.59 6.37
CA GLY A 40 0.12 10.76 6.54
C GLY A 40 0.77 11.89 7.31
N ILE A 41 0.26 13.11 7.09
CA ILE A 41 0.63 14.32 7.81
C ILE A 41 -0.56 14.75 8.68
N PHE A 42 -0.33 14.95 9.98
CA PHE A 42 -1.37 15.36 10.90
C PHE A 42 -1.87 16.77 10.58
N ASN A 43 -3.18 16.98 10.70
CA ASN A 43 -3.90 18.22 10.37
C ASN A 43 -3.92 18.61 8.89
N THR A 44 -3.59 17.69 7.97
CA THR A 44 -3.78 17.90 6.52
C THR A 44 -4.60 16.76 5.90
N ALA A 45 -4.95 16.90 4.62
CA ALA A 45 -5.54 15.82 3.83
C ALA A 45 -4.47 14.87 3.23
N ASP A 46 -3.18 15.14 3.46
CA ASP A 46 -2.08 14.37 2.89
C ASP A 46 -1.97 13.04 3.63
N SER A 47 -2.70 12.06 3.13
CA SER A 47 -2.63 10.68 3.60
C SER A 47 -2.84 9.72 2.43
N THR A 48 -1.99 8.70 2.33
CA THR A 48 -2.05 7.80 1.18
C THR A 48 -1.44 6.43 1.49
N ASP A 49 -1.97 5.41 0.83
CA ASP A 49 -1.42 4.07 0.84
C ASP A 49 -0.46 3.87 -0.33
N ARG A 50 0.65 3.20 -0.03
CA ARG A 50 1.52 2.57 -1.01
C ARG A 50 1.52 1.05 -0.79
N ALA A 51 1.67 0.29 -1.87
CA ALA A 51 1.91 -1.13 -1.80
C ALA A 51 3.42 -1.40 -1.75
N VAL A 52 3.86 -2.14 -0.74
CA VAL A 52 5.21 -2.70 -0.69
C VAL A 52 5.10 -4.17 -1.08
N ILE A 53 5.70 -4.52 -2.21
CA ILE A 53 5.72 -5.88 -2.76
C ILE A 53 7.14 -6.42 -2.58
N TRP A 54 7.31 -7.37 -1.67
CA TRP A 54 8.58 -8.07 -1.48
C TRP A 54 8.59 -9.36 -2.29
N ASP A 55 9.57 -9.50 -3.18
CA ASP A 55 9.88 -10.71 -3.92
C ASP A 55 10.85 -11.58 -3.11
N ARG A 56 10.40 -12.78 -2.73
CA ARG A 56 11.17 -13.70 -1.90
C ARG A 56 12.38 -14.28 -2.62
N GLN A 57 12.30 -14.50 -3.93
CA GLN A 57 13.36 -15.15 -4.71
C GLN A 57 14.50 -14.18 -4.99
N ASN A 58 14.15 -12.96 -5.38
CA ASN A 58 15.12 -11.91 -5.72
C ASN A 58 15.55 -11.09 -4.49
N ASN A 59 14.87 -11.27 -3.35
CA ASN A 59 15.05 -10.50 -2.12
C ASN A 59 15.00 -8.98 -2.36
N LEU A 60 14.04 -8.56 -3.19
CA LEU A 60 13.84 -7.17 -3.59
C LEU A 60 12.46 -6.71 -3.14
N ALA A 61 12.37 -5.48 -2.61
CA ALA A 61 11.10 -4.85 -2.28
C ALA A 61 10.84 -3.67 -3.20
N ASN A 62 9.71 -3.71 -3.91
CA ASN A 62 9.25 -2.61 -4.74
C ASN A 62 8.11 -1.88 -4.01
N THR A 63 8.20 -0.54 -3.93
CA THR A 63 7.10 0.28 -3.44
C THR A 63 6.38 0.87 -4.66
N VAL A 64 5.09 0.58 -4.80
CA VAL A 64 4.27 1.02 -5.92
C VAL A 64 3.03 1.75 -5.42
N SER A 65 2.57 2.70 -6.22
CA SER A 65 1.34 3.45 -6.01
C SER A 65 0.72 3.75 -7.37
N PRO A 66 -0.58 4.11 -7.44
CA PRO A 66 -1.13 4.75 -8.62
C PRO A 66 -0.21 5.87 -9.11
N ALA A 67 0.04 5.94 -10.41
CA ALA A 67 0.88 6.99 -10.98
C ALA A 67 0.29 8.36 -10.58
N GLN A 68 1.13 9.18 -9.95
CA GLN A 68 0.79 10.56 -9.63
C GLN A 68 1.52 11.45 -10.62
N ALA A 69 0.78 12.26 -11.38
CA ALA A 69 1.41 13.31 -12.18
C ALA A 69 2.09 14.32 -11.22
N GLU A 70 3.09 15.06 -11.69
CA GLU A 70 3.84 16.02 -10.85
C GLU A 70 2.93 17.07 -10.17
N ASP A 71 1.72 17.28 -10.69
CA ASP A 71 0.72 18.21 -10.17
C ASP A 71 -0.34 17.57 -9.24
N GLU A 72 -0.36 16.25 -9.05
CA GLU A 72 -1.39 15.52 -8.26
C GLU A 72 -1.06 15.46 -6.75
N HIS A 73 -0.88 16.61 -6.10
CA HIS A 73 -0.53 16.68 -4.67
C HIS A 73 -1.65 16.21 -3.73
N GLU A 74 -2.90 16.11 -4.21
CA GLU A 74 -4.08 15.85 -3.36
C GLU A 74 -4.67 14.44 -3.53
N LYS A 75 -4.03 13.59 -4.30
CA LYS A 75 -4.59 12.28 -4.67
C LYS A 75 -4.31 11.23 -3.61
N ILE A 76 -5.38 10.83 -2.92
CA ILE A 76 -5.38 9.79 -1.91
C ILE A 76 -5.46 8.44 -2.61
N ALA A 77 -4.66 7.46 -2.17
CA ALA A 77 -4.77 6.07 -2.58
C ALA A 77 -5.11 5.18 -1.38
N VAL A 78 -5.99 4.20 -1.61
CA VAL A 78 -6.36 3.16 -0.64
C VAL A 78 -6.02 1.82 -1.24
N LEU A 79 -5.10 1.08 -0.61
CA LEU A 79 -4.70 -0.26 -1.04
C LEU A 79 -5.80 -1.27 -0.68
N LEU A 80 -6.29 -2.00 -1.68
CA LEU A 80 -7.38 -2.96 -1.52
C LEU A 80 -6.91 -4.42 -1.45
N GLY A 81 -5.76 -4.73 -2.06
CA GLY A 81 -5.18 -6.08 -2.09
C GLY A 81 -4.61 -6.45 -3.44
N TRP A 82 -4.52 -7.75 -3.73
CA TRP A 82 -4.12 -8.26 -5.04
C TRP A 82 -5.29 -8.19 -6.03
N SER A 83 -4.98 -8.10 -7.31
CA SER A 83 -5.95 -8.26 -8.39
C SER A 83 -6.32 -9.73 -8.54
N LYS A 84 -7.63 -10.03 -8.55
CA LYS A 84 -8.13 -11.39 -8.79
C LYS A 84 -7.92 -11.81 -10.25
N SER A 85 -8.04 -10.89 -11.20
CA SER A 85 -7.85 -11.18 -12.62
C SER A 85 -6.37 -11.28 -13.03
N GLN A 86 -5.47 -10.61 -12.32
CA GLN A 86 -4.03 -10.57 -12.57
C GLN A 86 -3.26 -10.62 -11.23
N PRO A 87 -3.03 -11.83 -10.68
CA PRO A 87 -2.52 -12.02 -9.31
C PRO A 87 -1.10 -11.49 -9.03
N ASP A 88 -0.44 -10.91 -10.03
CA ASP A 88 0.84 -10.22 -9.95
C ASP A 88 0.70 -8.68 -9.84
N HIS A 89 -0.52 -8.16 -9.92
CA HIS A 89 -0.87 -6.75 -9.76
C HIS A 89 -1.58 -6.50 -8.43
N VAL A 90 -1.47 -5.26 -7.95
CA VAL A 90 -2.22 -4.78 -6.79
C VAL A 90 -3.32 -3.83 -7.23
N LEU A 91 -4.39 -3.76 -6.43
CA LEU A 91 -5.52 -2.88 -6.67
C LEU A 91 -5.58 -1.77 -5.62
N PHE A 92 -5.85 -0.57 -6.11
CA PHE A 92 -6.12 0.62 -5.31
C PHE A 92 -7.49 1.18 -5.66
N ARG A 93 -8.09 1.94 -4.74
CA ARG A 93 -8.95 3.06 -5.12
C ARG A 93 -8.15 4.34 -4.96
N ALA A 94 -8.26 5.24 -5.92
CA ALA A 94 -7.55 6.51 -5.84
C ALA A 94 -8.42 7.65 -6.37
N GLY A 95 -8.36 8.80 -5.70
CA GLY A 95 -9.13 9.99 -6.04
C GLY A 95 -8.76 11.14 -5.11
N GLU A 96 -9.43 12.26 -5.30
CA GLU A 96 -9.23 13.46 -4.48
C GLU A 96 -10.25 13.54 -3.35
N LEU A 97 -9.86 14.18 -2.25
CA LEU A 97 -10.76 14.37 -1.12
C LEU A 97 -11.94 15.25 -1.54
N GLY A 98 -13.16 14.73 -1.36
CA GLY A 98 -14.40 15.42 -1.74
C GLY A 98 -15.00 14.93 -3.05
N GLU A 99 -14.28 14.10 -3.82
CA GLU A 99 -14.87 13.36 -4.93
C GLU A 99 -15.72 12.18 -4.42
N GLU A 100 -16.86 11.95 -5.06
CA GLU A 100 -17.76 10.84 -4.70
C GLU A 100 -17.31 9.50 -5.31
N ASP A 101 -16.73 9.53 -6.51
CA ASP A 101 -16.38 8.35 -7.28
C ASP A 101 -14.86 8.18 -7.39
N TRP A 102 -14.30 7.32 -6.53
CA TRP A 102 -12.89 6.95 -6.61
C TRP A 102 -12.70 5.70 -7.48
N PRO A 103 -12.11 5.81 -8.68
CA PRO A 103 -11.95 4.69 -9.60
C PRO A 103 -11.06 3.59 -9.03
N LEU A 104 -11.29 2.35 -9.49
CA LEU A 104 -10.38 1.25 -9.24
C LEU A 104 -9.15 1.41 -10.13
N VAL A 105 -7.96 1.40 -9.52
CA VAL A 105 -6.68 1.53 -10.22
C VAL A 105 -5.86 0.27 -10.00
N LYS A 106 -5.38 -0.34 -11.08
CA LYS A 106 -4.51 -1.52 -11.04
C LYS A 106 -3.07 -1.10 -11.29
N VAL A 107 -2.15 -1.59 -10.45
CA VAL A 107 -0.73 -1.24 -10.51
C VAL A 107 0.10 -2.51 -10.53
N ALA A 108 0.99 -2.61 -11.52
CA ALA A 108 1.93 -3.72 -11.68
C ALA A 108 3.06 -3.63 -10.64
N SER A 109 3.79 -4.73 -10.44
CA SER A 109 4.93 -4.77 -9.51
C SER A 109 6.11 -3.89 -9.90
N ASP A 110 6.15 -3.40 -11.15
CA ASP A 110 7.11 -2.41 -11.66
C ASP A 110 6.61 -0.96 -11.53
N GLY A 111 5.44 -0.74 -10.94
CA GLY A 111 4.83 0.57 -10.72
C GLY A 111 3.99 1.09 -11.89
N LYS A 112 3.91 0.37 -13.01
CA LYS A 112 3.05 0.81 -14.12
C LYS A 112 1.58 0.68 -13.76
N THR A 113 0.85 1.77 -13.96
CA THR A 113 -0.61 1.79 -13.82
C THR A 113 -1.25 1.23 -15.08
N VAL A 114 -2.18 0.29 -14.92
CA VAL A 114 -2.96 -0.30 -16.00
C VAL A 114 -4.36 0.31 -15.97
N THR A 115 -4.70 1.10 -16.99
CA THR A 115 -5.94 1.88 -17.07
C THR A 115 -7.11 1.13 -17.73
N THR A 116 -6.89 -0.09 -18.23
CA THR A 116 -7.90 -0.82 -19.00
C THR A 116 -8.81 -1.67 -18.11
N ASN A 117 -10.11 -1.34 -18.09
CA ASN A 117 -11.22 -2.20 -17.63
C ASN A 117 -11.11 -2.72 -16.19
N THR A 118 -10.69 -1.86 -15.26
CA THR A 118 -10.52 -2.19 -13.84
C THR A 118 -11.85 -2.40 -13.11
N ASP A 119 -12.97 -1.83 -13.57
CA ASP A 119 -14.27 -1.93 -12.89
C ASP A 119 -14.84 -3.35 -12.74
N THR A 120 -14.29 -4.31 -13.49
CA THR A 120 -14.69 -5.73 -13.39
C THR A 120 -13.79 -6.56 -12.47
N ASP A 121 -12.67 -5.99 -12.02
CA ASP A 121 -11.73 -6.69 -11.15
C ASP A 121 -12.15 -6.63 -9.69
N GLN A 122 -11.62 -7.55 -8.88
CA GLN A 122 -11.92 -7.64 -7.46
C GLN A 122 -10.64 -7.76 -6.64
N PRO A 123 -10.56 -7.06 -5.50
CA PRO A 123 -9.46 -7.26 -4.57
C PRO A 123 -9.57 -8.64 -3.91
N ILE A 124 -8.42 -9.30 -3.79
CA ILE A 124 -8.28 -10.58 -3.09
C ILE A 124 -7.05 -10.56 -2.19
N THR A 125 -7.11 -11.34 -1.11
CA THR A 125 -5.96 -11.68 -0.27
C THR A 125 -5.78 -13.20 -0.29
N PHE A 126 -4.54 -13.66 -0.33
CA PHE A 126 -4.21 -15.09 -0.33
C PHE A 126 -3.69 -15.55 1.03
N GLY A 127 -3.98 -16.80 1.37
CA GLY A 127 -3.63 -17.40 2.64
C GLY A 127 -4.83 -17.64 3.55
N GLN A 128 -4.57 -18.18 4.73
CA GLN A 128 -5.59 -18.52 5.71
C GLN A 128 -5.51 -17.55 6.89
N LYS A 129 -6.66 -17.03 7.33
CA LYS A 129 -6.74 -16.25 8.57
C LYS A 129 -6.62 -17.19 9.75
N LEU A 130 -5.41 -17.33 10.28
CA LEU A 130 -5.11 -18.13 11.45
C LEU A 130 -5.38 -17.32 12.72
N THR A 131 -6.66 -17.23 13.09
CA THR A 131 -7.15 -16.67 14.37
C THR A 131 -7.07 -15.14 14.50
N GLU A 132 -8.09 -14.55 15.12
CA GLU A 132 -8.11 -13.13 15.47
C GLU A 132 -7.18 -12.90 16.66
N VAL A 133 -6.15 -12.06 16.49
CA VAL A 133 -5.12 -11.82 17.53
C VAL A 133 -5.66 -10.90 18.65
N TRP A 134 -6.65 -10.08 18.34
CA TRP A 134 -7.25 -9.10 19.25
C TRP A 134 -8.74 -9.39 19.42
N ALA A 135 -9.28 -9.23 20.63
CA ALA A 135 -10.67 -9.53 20.96
C ALA A 135 -11.71 -8.55 20.36
N GLY A 136 -11.38 -7.84 19.28
CA GLY A 136 -12.18 -6.76 18.72
C GLY A 136 -12.24 -5.50 19.60
N PRO A 137 -12.91 -4.43 19.14
CA PRO A 137 -13.08 -3.19 19.89
C PRO A 137 -13.76 -3.46 21.24
N GLN A 138 -13.06 -3.22 22.35
CA GLN A 138 -13.66 -3.27 23.68
C GLN A 138 -14.41 -1.95 23.91
N VAL A 139 -15.69 -1.91 23.58
CA VAL A 139 -16.52 -0.75 23.88
C VAL A 139 -16.80 -0.78 25.38
N ALA A 140 -16.15 0.11 26.13
CA ALA A 140 -16.52 0.36 27.51
C ALA A 140 -17.85 1.13 27.53
N TYR A 141 -18.95 0.45 27.82
CA TYR A 141 -20.22 1.08 28.17
C TYR A 141 -20.08 1.76 29.55
N ARG A 142 -20.67 2.95 29.70
CA ARG A 142 -20.84 3.66 30.98
C ARG A 142 -22.31 3.68 31.36
#